data_AF-A0A355FFR4-F1
#
_entry.id   AF-A0A355FFR4-F1
#
_cell.length_a   1.000
_cell.length_b   1.000
_cell.length_c   1.000
_cell.angle_alpha   90.00
_cell.angle_beta   90.00
_cell.angle_gamma   90.00
#
_symmetry.space_group_name_H-M   'P 1'
#
loop_
_entity.id
_entity.type
_entity.pdbx_description
1 polymer ?
#
loop_
_entity_poly.entity_id
_entity_poly.type
_entity_poly.pdbx_seq_one_letter_code
_entity_poly.pdbx_strand_id
1 'polypeptide(L)'
;RALILSHLTVIYVKQYLGRLSALCGCVVATTGASCGLVHLMGGNYEQVCFAVKNMIANLTGMFCDGAKPSCSMKLSSGVYSAMLSAQLAIKHVCVTSAEGIVQEDVDDCIKGMSLIGQEGMREANKIILDIMTHKDCLPSPEHYQQ
;
A
#
# COMPACT_ATOMS: atom_id res chain seq x y z
N ARG A 1 5.86 13.95 -17.99
CA ARG A 1 5.51 14.54 -16.67
C ARG A 1 4.84 13.51 -15.76
N ALA A 2 3.74 12.86 -16.16
CA ALA A 2 3.07 11.80 -15.39
C ALA A 2 4.00 10.68 -14.86
N LEU A 3 4.88 10.14 -15.73
CA LEU A 3 5.84 9.09 -15.35
C LEU A 3 6.78 9.51 -14.21
N ILE A 4 7.25 10.76 -14.27
CA ILE A 4 8.15 11.33 -13.26
C ILE A 4 7.41 11.48 -11.93
N LEU A 5 6.19 12.03 -11.94
CA LEU A 5 5.35 12.13 -10.74
C LEU A 5 5.15 10.74 -10.11
N SER A 6 4.78 9.76 -10.92
CA SER A 6 4.59 8.39 -10.47
C SER A 6 5.81 7.82 -9.76
N HIS A 7 7.00 7.96 -10.35
CA HIS A 7 8.24 7.48 -9.75
C HIS A 7 8.66 8.29 -8.51
N LEU A 8 8.49 9.62 -8.53
CA LEU A 8 8.80 10.45 -7.37
C LEU A 8 7.91 10.11 -6.18
N THR A 9 6.61 9.83 -6.39
CA THR A 9 5.73 9.36 -5.32
C THR A 9 6.19 8.00 -4.78
N VAL A 10 6.60 7.06 -5.65
CA VAL A 10 7.14 5.76 -5.21
C VAL A 10 8.40 5.96 -4.36
N ILE A 11 9.35 6.78 -4.82
CA ILE A 11 10.58 7.08 -4.09
C ILE A 11 10.25 7.71 -2.73
N TYR A 12 9.33 8.68 -2.72
CA TYR A 12 8.92 9.41 -1.53
C TYR A 12 8.28 8.48 -0.49
N VAL A 13 7.42 7.55 -0.89
CA VAL A 13 6.86 6.57 0.04
C VAL A 13 7.92 5.56 0.49
N LYS A 14 8.75 5.08 -0.45
CA LYS A 14 9.73 4.03 -0.16
C LYS A 14 10.84 4.48 0.79
N GLN A 15 11.19 5.77 0.82
CA GLN A 15 12.17 6.30 1.77
C GLN A 15 11.73 6.10 3.24
N TYR A 16 10.41 6.08 3.49
CA TYR A 16 9.85 5.86 4.82
C TYR A 16 9.60 4.38 5.13
N LEU A 17 9.41 3.49 4.14
CA LEU A 17 9.10 2.07 4.40
C LEU A 17 10.29 1.21 4.87
N GLY A 18 11.52 1.75 4.86
CA GLY A 18 12.71 1.00 5.24
C GLY A 18 13.11 -0.11 4.26
N ARG A 19 14.15 -0.86 4.63
CA ARG A 19 14.80 -1.87 3.76
C ARG A 19 14.05 -3.21 3.70
N LEU A 20 13.37 -3.61 4.78
CA LEU A 20 12.71 -4.91 4.90
C LEU A 20 11.29 -4.72 5.43
N SER A 21 10.28 -5.23 4.71
CA SER A 21 8.87 -5.18 5.10
C SER A 21 8.11 -6.33 4.44
N ALA A 22 7.14 -6.91 5.14
CA ALA A 22 6.18 -7.84 4.53
C ALA A 22 5.06 -7.11 3.77
N LEU A 23 5.06 -5.77 3.72
CA LEU A 23 4.16 -5.02 2.85
C LEU A 23 4.52 -5.27 1.37
N CYS A 24 3.54 -5.58 0.53
CA CYS A 24 3.77 -5.84 -0.88
C CYS A 24 4.24 -4.58 -1.61
N GLY A 25 5.34 -4.67 -2.35
CA GLY A 25 5.84 -3.56 -3.17
C GLY A 25 4.85 -3.07 -4.23
N CYS A 26 3.88 -3.93 -4.61
CA CYS A 26 2.75 -3.56 -5.46
C CYS A 26 1.98 -2.36 -4.90
N VAL A 27 1.78 -2.28 -3.58
CA VAL A 27 1.04 -1.20 -2.93
C VAL A 27 1.66 0.15 -3.28
N VAL A 28 2.98 0.28 -3.08
CA VAL A 28 3.70 1.53 -3.34
C VAL A 28 3.71 1.84 -4.85
N ALA A 29 4.01 0.84 -5.68
CA ALA A 29 4.09 1.00 -7.12
C ALA A 29 2.75 1.47 -7.72
N THR A 30 1.64 0.87 -7.28
CA THR A 30 0.30 1.21 -7.77
C THR A 30 -0.20 2.53 -7.19
N THR A 31 0.20 2.91 -5.97
CA THR A 31 -0.03 4.27 -5.43
C THR A 31 0.62 5.34 -6.32
N GLY A 32 1.89 5.13 -6.70
CA GLY A 32 2.56 6.02 -7.64
C GLY A 32 1.89 6.02 -9.02
N ALA A 33 1.45 4.86 -9.51
CA ALA A 33 0.71 4.78 -10.77
C ALA A 33 -0.60 5.59 -10.71
N SER A 34 -1.33 5.50 -9.61
CA SER A 34 -2.57 6.27 -9.34
C SER A 34 -2.31 7.79 -9.42
N CYS A 35 -1.22 8.28 -8.84
CA CYS A 35 -0.81 9.69 -8.95
C CYS A 35 -0.52 10.10 -10.41
N GLY A 36 0.14 9.23 -11.17
CA GLY A 36 0.36 9.42 -12.60
C GLY A 36 -0.95 9.47 -13.39
N LEU A 37 -1.92 8.61 -13.06
CA LEU A 37 -3.25 8.60 -13.66
C LEU A 37 -4.01 9.89 -13.39
N VAL A 38 -4.05 10.36 -12.13
CA VAL A 38 -4.67 11.65 -11.78
C VAL A 38 -4.07 12.78 -12.61
N HIS A 39 -2.75 12.82 -12.75
CA HIS A 39 -2.09 13.84 -13.58
C HIS A 39 -2.48 13.76 -15.06
N LEU A 40 -2.56 12.54 -15.63
CA LEU A 40 -3.01 12.35 -17.01
C LEU A 40 -4.49 12.73 -17.20
N MET A 41 -5.31 12.59 -16.16
CA MET A 41 -6.71 13.00 -16.14
C MET A 41 -6.90 14.51 -15.93
N GLY A 42 -5.81 15.30 -15.89
CA GLY A 42 -5.87 16.75 -15.70
C GLY A 42 -6.02 17.19 -14.25
N GLY A 43 -5.79 16.30 -13.29
CA GLY A 43 -5.95 16.59 -11.88
C GLY A 43 -4.85 17.49 -11.30
N ASN A 44 -5.20 18.19 -10.22
CA ASN A 44 -4.32 19.08 -9.48
C ASN A 44 -3.59 18.35 -8.32
N TYR A 45 -2.79 19.08 -7.55
CA TYR A 45 -2.04 18.53 -6.41
C TYR A 45 -2.95 17.92 -5.33
N GLU A 46 -4.06 18.58 -4.99
CA GLU A 46 -5.02 18.08 -4.00
C GLU A 46 -5.59 16.71 -4.41
N GLN A 47 -5.96 16.55 -5.68
CA GLN A 47 -6.46 15.28 -6.20
C GLN A 47 -5.36 14.20 -6.23
N VAL A 48 -4.10 14.58 -6.43
CA VAL A 48 -2.98 13.63 -6.27
C VAL A 48 -2.88 13.18 -4.81
N CYS A 49 -3.01 14.09 -3.83
CA CYS A 49 -3.06 13.73 -2.42
C CYS A 49 -4.24 12.81 -2.10
N PHE A 50 -5.43 13.07 -2.67
CA PHE A 50 -6.60 12.21 -2.51
C PHE A 50 -6.35 10.81 -3.05
N ALA A 51 -5.72 10.68 -4.21
CA ALA A 51 -5.36 9.38 -4.76
C ALA A 51 -4.40 8.61 -3.86
N VAL A 52 -3.41 9.28 -3.25
CA VAL A 52 -2.51 8.65 -2.27
C VAL A 52 -3.29 8.16 -1.04
N LYS A 53 -4.12 9.01 -0.43
CA LYS A 53 -4.94 8.66 0.74
C LYS A 53 -5.88 7.49 0.44
N ASN A 54 -6.56 7.53 -0.70
CA ASN A 54 -7.43 6.46 -1.18
C ASN A 54 -6.68 5.13 -1.35
N MET A 55 -5.47 5.17 -1.90
CA MET A 55 -4.65 3.96 -2.09
C MET A 55 -4.16 3.38 -0.77
N ILE A 56 -3.74 4.23 0.17
CA ILE A 56 -3.32 3.82 1.52
C ILE A 56 -4.48 3.13 2.24
N ALA A 57 -5.68 3.71 2.24
CA ALA A 57 -6.84 3.08 2.89
C ALA A 57 -7.24 1.74 2.26
N ASN A 58 -7.04 1.59 0.94
CA ASN A 58 -7.49 0.42 0.20
C ASN A 58 -6.50 -0.77 0.30
N LEU A 59 -5.19 -0.53 0.12
CA LEU A 59 -4.23 -1.61 -0.13
C LEU A 59 -3.17 -1.84 0.95
N THR A 60 -3.14 -1.06 2.04
CA THR A 60 -2.08 -1.18 3.06
C THR A 60 -1.93 -2.61 3.61
N GLY A 61 -3.01 -3.38 3.69
CA GLY A 61 -2.98 -4.77 4.19
C GLY A 61 -2.44 -5.83 3.23
N MET A 62 -1.98 -5.47 2.02
CA MET A 62 -1.51 -6.46 1.06
C MET A 62 -0.11 -6.98 1.41
N PHE A 63 0.00 -8.25 1.81
CA PHE A 63 1.28 -8.87 2.19
C PHE A 63 2.11 -9.35 1.00
N CYS A 64 3.42 -9.44 1.19
CA CYS A 64 4.39 -10.01 0.27
C CYS A 64 4.75 -11.45 0.69
N ASP A 65 4.55 -12.42 -0.20
CA ASP A 65 4.85 -13.84 0.01
C ASP A 65 5.89 -14.38 -0.99
N GLY A 66 6.64 -13.47 -1.63
CA GLY A 66 7.64 -13.75 -2.65
C GLY A 66 7.10 -13.72 -4.10
N ALA A 67 8.01 -13.85 -5.07
CA ALA A 67 7.69 -13.81 -6.50
C ALA A 67 7.02 -15.11 -6.96
N LYS A 68 5.70 -15.17 -6.86
CA LYS A 68 4.85 -16.32 -7.21
C LYS A 68 3.75 -15.89 -8.20
N PRO A 69 2.98 -16.83 -8.79
CA PRO A 69 1.80 -16.46 -9.58
C PRO A 69 0.80 -15.55 -8.84
N SER A 70 0.77 -15.60 -7.49
CA SER A 70 0.00 -14.65 -6.67
C SER A 70 0.42 -13.18 -6.86
N CYS A 71 1.65 -12.89 -7.30
CA CYS A 71 2.10 -11.53 -7.61
C CYS A 71 1.33 -10.92 -8.79
N SER A 72 1.02 -11.68 -9.84
CA SER A 72 0.25 -11.14 -10.97
C SER A 72 -1.17 -10.80 -10.55
N MET A 73 -1.78 -11.61 -9.68
CA MET A 73 -3.08 -11.33 -9.08
C MET A 73 -3.04 -10.06 -8.21
N LYS A 74 -2.05 -9.92 -7.33
CA LYS A 74 -1.84 -8.73 -6.49
C LYS A 74 -1.62 -7.46 -7.32
N LEU A 75 -0.88 -7.56 -8.43
CA LEU A 75 -0.71 -6.47 -9.38
C LEU A 75 -2.02 -6.12 -10.08
N SER A 76 -2.81 -7.12 -10.52
CA SER A 76 -4.12 -6.88 -11.13
C SER A 76 -5.06 -6.13 -10.17
N SER A 77 -5.16 -6.58 -8.91
CA SER A 77 -5.93 -5.89 -7.88
C SER A 77 -5.40 -4.50 -7.61
N GLY A 78 -4.07 -4.33 -7.53
CA GLY A 78 -3.45 -3.04 -7.30
C GLY A 78 -3.69 -2.03 -8.43
N VAL A 79 -3.63 -2.46 -9.69
CA VAL A 79 -3.93 -1.62 -10.85
C VAL A 79 -5.40 -1.22 -10.86
N TYR A 80 -6.32 -2.16 -10.59
CA TYR A 80 -7.74 -1.85 -10.49
C TYR A 80 -8.01 -0.80 -9.40
N SER A 81 -7.41 -0.98 -8.22
CA SER A 81 -7.48 -0.01 -7.13
C SER A 81 -6.87 1.34 -7.50
N ALA A 82 -5.74 1.37 -8.22
CA ALA A 82 -5.14 2.62 -8.70
C ALA A 82 -6.08 3.40 -9.63
N MET A 83 -6.71 2.71 -10.59
CA MET A 83 -7.70 3.32 -11.47
C MET A 83 -8.90 3.86 -10.68
N LEU A 84 -9.44 3.07 -9.76
CA LEU A 84 -10.56 3.47 -8.91
C LEU A 84 -10.21 4.70 -8.07
N SER A 85 -9.08 4.67 -7.35
CA SER A 85 -8.63 5.77 -6.49
C SER A 85 -8.35 7.05 -7.27
N ALA A 86 -7.80 6.95 -8.49
CA ALA A 86 -7.61 8.10 -9.37
C ALA A 86 -8.94 8.68 -9.85
N GLN A 87 -9.90 7.83 -10.26
CA GLN A 87 -11.23 8.27 -10.66
C GLN A 87 -12.01 8.95 -9.52
N LEU A 88 -11.91 8.41 -8.31
CA LEU A 88 -12.51 9.01 -7.11
C LEU A 88 -11.87 10.37 -6.80
N ALA A 89 -10.54 10.43 -6.84
CA ALA A 89 -9.81 11.67 -6.60
C ALA A 89 -10.19 12.78 -7.59
N ILE A 90 -10.31 12.47 -8.89
CA ILE A 90 -10.75 13.43 -9.92
C ILE A 90 -12.18 13.94 -9.64
N LYS A 91 -13.02 13.12 -9.01
CA LYS A 91 -14.38 13.51 -8.57
C LYS A 91 -14.40 14.19 -7.19
N HIS A 92 -13.25 14.60 -6.65
CA HIS A 92 -13.11 15.15 -5.29
C HIS A 92 -13.61 14.20 -4.19
N VAL A 93 -13.48 12.89 -4.41
CA VAL A 93 -13.80 11.87 -3.41
C VAL A 93 -12.51 11.32 -2.80
N CYS A 94 -12.37 11.53 -1.49
CA CYS A 94 -11.25 11.09 -0.69
C CYS A 94 -11.75 10.44 0.60
N VAL A 95 -11.10 9.36 1.04
CA VAL A 95 -11.22 8.90 2.43
C VAL A 95 -10.77 10.01 3.39
N THR A 96 -11.52 10.19 4.46
CA THR A 96 -11.31 11.23 5.46
C THR A 96 -10.48 10.71 6.64
N SER A 97 -10.14 11.58 7.58
CA SER A 97 -9.47 11.18 8.82
C SER A 97 -10.36 10.38 9.79
N ALA A 98 -11.67 10.29 9.51
CA ALA A 98 -12.57 9.44 10.28
C ALA A 98 -12.33 7.94 10.02
N GLU A 99 -11.68 7.58 8.90
CA GLU A 99 -11.47 6.19 8.50
C GLU A 99 -10.06 5.67 8.81
N GLY A 100 -9.98 4.77 9.80
CA GLY A 100 -8.84 3.87 9.98
C GLY A 100 -7.49 4.56 10.20
N ILE A 101 -6.53 4.31 9.31
CA ILE A 101 -5.15 4.80 9.40
C ILE A 101 -4.90 6.09 8.60
N VAL A 102 -5.93 6.63 7.95
CA VAL A 102 -5.84 7.85 7.15
C VAL A 102 -5.89 9.06 8.08
N GLN A 103 -5.10 10.07 7.77
CA GLN A 103 -5.03 11.35 8.48
C GLN A 103 -5.42 12.50 7.55
N GLU A 104 -5.53 13.71 8.09
CA GLU A 104 -5.78 14.90 7.27
C GLU A 104 -4.66 15.13 6.26
N ASP A 105 -3.42 15.11 6.74
CA ASP A 105 -2.22 15.30 5.93
C ASP A 105 -1.76 14.00 5.24
N VAL A 106 -1.38 14.11 3.96
CA VAL A 106 -0.95 12.96 3.15
C VAL A 106 0.39 12.39 3.60
N ASP A 107 1.30 13.23 4.11
CA ASP A 107 2.60 12.79 4.62
C ASP A 107 2.42 11.97 5.88
N ASP A 108 1.47 12.35 6.74
CA ASP A 108 1.18 11.60 7.95
C ASP A 108 0.47 10.27 7.65
N CYS A 109 -0.35 10.20 6.59
CA CYS A 109 -0.84 8.94 6.06
C CYS A 109 0.31 8.02 5.60
N ILE A 110 1.28 8.57 4.86
CA ILE A 110 2.44 7.82 4.35
C ILE A 110 3.30 7.32 5.51
N LYS A 111 3.57 8.18 6.51
CA LYS A 111 4.31 7.80 7.72
C LYS A 111 3.55 6.72 8.51
N GLY A 112 2.24 6.83 8.65
CA GLY A 112 1.40 5.83 9.30
C GLY A 112 1.45 4.46 8.60
N MET A 113 1.25 4.43 7.29
CA MET A 113 1.42 3.21 6.47
C MET A 113 2.85 2.65 6.60
N SER A 114 3.85 3.53 6.65
CA SER A 114 5.25 3.13 6.76
C SER A 114 5.59 2.54 8.13
N LEU A 115 5.02 3.07 9.21
CA LEU A 115 5.13 2.51 10.57
C LEU A 115 4.52 1.10 10.63
N ILE A 116 3.36 0.89 10.00
CA ILE A 116 2.78 -0.46 9.88
C ILE A 116 3.73 -1.36 9.10
N GLY A 117 4.26 -0.87 7.98
CA GLY A 117 5.19 -1.64 7.14
C GLY A 117 6.52 -1.98 7.82
N GLN A 118 7.04 -1.13 8.69
CA GLN A 118 8.33 -1.33 9.37
C GLN A 118 8.16 -2.12 10.68
N GLU A 119 7.28 -1.69 11.57
CA GLU A 119 7.10 -2.26 12.90
C GLU A 119 6.00 -3.33 12.90
N GLY A 120 4.80 -2.99 12.41
CA GLY A 120 3.65 -3.91 12.44
C GLY A 120 3.90 -5.19 11.64
N MET A 121 4.53 -5.06 10.48
CA MET A 121 4.85 -6.19 9.63
C MET A 121 6.05 -7.00 10.10
N ARG A 122 6.80 -6.56 11.12
CA ARG A 122 7.96 -7.32 11.63
C ARG A 122 7.54 -8.64 12.24
N GLU A 123 6.52 -8.62 13.09
CA GLU A 123 5.96 -9.82 13.70
C GLU A 123 5.10 -10.60 12.71
N ALA A 124 4.30 -9.91 11.89
CA ALA A 124 3.53 -10.55 10.83
C ALA A 124 4.45 -11.32 9.86
N ASN A 125 5.63 -10.78 9.53
CA ASN A 125 6.59 -11.45 8.66
C ASN A 125 7.08 -12.79 9.24
N LYS A 126 7.27 -12.90 10.57
CA LYS A 126 7.66 -14.17 11.20
C LYS A 126 6.56 -15.22 11.01
N ILE A 127 5.32 -14.85 11.31
CA ILE A 127 4.15 -15.73 11.15
C ILE A 127 3.96 -16.12 9.67
N ILE A 128 4.10 -15.16 8.74
CA ILE A 128 4.02 -15.42 7.30
C ILE A 128 5.10 -16.43 6.88
N LEU A 129 6.34 -16.27 7.36
CA LEU A 129 7.42 -17.19 7.09
C LEU A 129 7.13 -18.58 7.65
N ASP A 130 6.66 -18.67 8.90
CA ASP A 130 6.31 -19.95 9.53
C ASP A 130 5.22 -20.68 8.73
N ILE A 131 4.18 -19.96 8.29
CA ILE A 131 3.15 -20.51 7.40
C ILE A 131 3.76 -20.99 6.08
N MET A 132 4.69 -20.23 5.51
CA MET A 132 5.33 -20.57 4.23
C MET A 132 6.24 -21.81 4.34
N THR A 133 6.91 -22.01 5.47
CA THR A 133 7.89 -23.10 5.69
C THR A 133 7.30 -24.33 6.38
N HIS A 134 6.17 -24.20 7.08
CA HIS A 134 5.53 -25.27 7.86
C HIS A 134 4.07 -25.53 7.44
N LYS A 135 3.77 -25.49 6.14
CA LYS A 135 2.40 -25.64 5.59
C LYS A 135 1.63 -26.88 6.08
N ASP A 136 2.34 -27.99 6.29
CA ASP A 136 1.75 -29.28 6.67
C ASP A 136 1.74 -29.49 8.21
N CYS A 137 2.34 -28.58 8.97
CA CYS A 137 2.41 -28.60 10.43
C CYS A 137 2.22 -27.19 11.00
N LEU A 138 1.11 -26.53 10.67
CA LEU A 138 0.78 -25.27 11.33
C LEU A 138 0.58 -25.51 12.84
N PRO A 139 1.23 -24.74 13.71
CA PRO A 139 1.06 -24.89 15.15
C PRO A 139 -0.41 -24.69 15.53
N SER A 140 -0.90 -25.47 16.51
CA SER A 140 -2.21 -25.26 17.10
C SER A 140 -2.32 -23.83 17.67
N PRO A 141 -3.51 -23.21 17.71
CA PRO A 141 -3.70 -21.82 18.16
C PRO A 141 -3.09 -21.50 19.54
N GLU A 142 -2.92 -22.53 20.38
CA GLU A 142 -2.33 -22.46 21.72
C GLU A 142 -0.85 -22.01 21.72
N HIS A 143 -0.11 -22.23 20.62
CA HIS A 143 1.31 -21.84 20.50
C HIS A 143 1.52 -20.31 20.33
N TYR A 144 0.49 -19.56 19.94
CA TYR A 144 0.59 -18.11 19.68
C TYR A 144 0.12 -17.24 20.86
N GLN A 145 -0.23 -17.85 22.01
CA GLN A 145 -0.72 -17.17 23.21
C GLN A 145 0.35 -16.99 24.32
N GLN A 146 1.61 -17.36 24.05
CA GLN A 146 2.77 -17.07 24.92
C GLN A 146 3.61 -15.94 24.33
#